data_AF-A0A820PVA1-F1
#
_entry.id   AF-A0A820PVA1-F1
#
_cell.length_a   1.000
_cell.length_b   1.000
_cell.length_c   1.000
_cell.angle_alpha   90.00
_cell.angle_beta   90.00
_cell.angle_gamma   90.00
#
_symmetry.space_group_name_H-M   'P 1'
#
loop_
_entity.id
_entity.type
_entity.pdbx_description
1 polymer ?
#
loop_
_entity_poly.entity_id
_entity_poly.type
_entity_poly.pdbx_seq_one_letter_code
_entity_poly.pdbx_strand_id
1 'polypeptide(L)'
;MTQTIESKNFIALWEPYDDVWISTNGVYVSAALRNPFVNSSRLLGRLPLTKATQQLLFPFLFELLFKPTRVVSQGVEKILRTKHKQLTCLHIRIGRNPSNPHDPVKPTRINMTRKMLDFLYDNPCLAWTEDTLIFVSSDSDQAVKEVLPYFPNSSITVPGPIIHIDHVNKKQARKHDREKNCAGLIKVLTDFYVLGECQATLLSYSGFSIWANQRRTNPNDKLFMYDDRLGKIKRAKM
;
A
#
# COMPACT_ATOMS: atom_id res chain seq x y z
N MET A 1 19.36 -25.06 15.86
CA MET A 1 19.07 -26.10 14.87
C MET A 1 17.67 -25.84 14.36
N THR A 2 17.48 -25.63 13.06
CA THR A 2 16.18 -25.28 12.48
C THR A 2 15.56 -26.55 11.91
N GLN A 3 14.36 -26.93 12.36
CA GLN A 3 13.64 -28.10 11.85
C GLN A 3 12.43 -27.64 11.05
N THR A 4 12.29 -28.13 9.83
CA THR A 4 11.06 -27.97 9.05
C THR A 4 10.02 -28.93 9.61
N ILE A 5 8.85 -28.40 9.98
CA ILE A 5 7.73 -29.20 10.45
C ILE A 5 6.61 -29.12 9.41
N GLU A 6 6.21 -30.29 8.90
CA GLU A 6 5.08 -30.40 7.99
C GLU A 6 3.84 -30.84 8.79
N SER A 7 2.94 -29.90 9.08
CA SER A 7 1.66 -30.21 9.73
C SER A 7 0.51 -29.48 9.05
N LYS A 8 -0.62 -30.17 8.91
CA LYS A 8 -1.90 -29.56 8.55
C LYS A 8 -2.70 -29.11 9.76
N ASN A 9 -2.38 -29.62 10.95
CA ASN A 9 -3.00 -29.24 12.22
C ASN A 9 -2.06 -28.29 12.98
N PHE A 10 -2.13 -27.01 12.64
CA PHE A 10 -1.35 -25.98 13.33
C PHE A 10 -1.73 -25.85 14.81
N ILE A 11 -2.98 -26.20 15.16
CA ILE A 11 -3.44 -26.14 16.55
C ILE A 11 -2.69 -27.14 17.41
N ALA A 12 -2.64 -28.41 16.99
CA ALA A 12 -1.88 -29.44 17.71
C ALA A 12 -0.37 -29.15 17.72
N LEU A 13 0.15 -28.42 16.73
CA LEU A 13 1.56 -28.07 16.67
C LEU A 13 1.93 -27.08 17.78
N TRP A 14 1.08 -26.09 18.05
CA TRP A 14 1.40 -25.06 19.02
C TRP A 14 0.77 -25.29 20.41
N GLU A 15 -0.16 -26.22 20.55
CA GLU A 15 -0.90 -26.50 21.79
C GLU A 15 0.01 -26.85 22.99
N PRO A 16 1.13 -27.58 22.81
CA PRO A 16 2.05 -27.87 23.91
C PRO A 16 2.87 -26.67 24.39
N TYR A 17 2.82 -25.53 23.70
CA TYR A 17 3.66 -24.37 23.96
C TYR A 17 2.83 -23.24 24.54
N ASP A 18 3.28 -22.66 25.65
CA ASP A 18 2.66 -21.48 26.24
C ASP A 18 2.88 -20.23 25.37
N ASP A 19 4.02 -20.16 24.66
CA ASP A 19 4.43 -19.04 23.83
C ASP A 19 4.74 -19.47 22.39
N VAL A 20 4.19 -18.73 21.42
CA VAL A 20 4.40 -18.97 19.99
C VAL A 20 4.91 -17.69 19.33
N TRP A 21 6.06 -17.80 18.67
CA TRP A 21 6.70 -16.68 17.98
C TRP A 21 6.55 -16.86 16.47
N ILE A 22 5.86 -15.93 15.82
CA ILE A 22 5.57 -15.99 14.38
C ILE A 22 6.32 -14.86 13.68
N SER A 23 7.11 -15.22 12.67
CA SER A 23 7.68 -14.27 11.72
C SER A 23 7.17 -14.59 10.32
N THR A 24 6.53 -13.62 9.68
CA THR A 24 5.99 -13.81 8.34
C THR A 24 5.91 -12.52 7.54
N ASN A 25 6.06 -12.65 6.23
CA ASN A 25 5.78 -11.65 5.21
C ASN A 25 4.63 -12.10 4.26
N GLY A 26 3.96 -13.20 4.59
CA GLY A 26 2.89 -13.79 3.79
C GLY A 26 1.49 -13.50 4.37
N VAL A 27 0.47 -13.56 3.51
CA VAL A 27 -0.92 -13.43 3.95
C VAL A 27 -1.57 -14.80 3.99
N TYR A 28 -1.79 -15.29 5.20
CA TYR A 28 -2.30 -16.64 5.44
C TYR A 28 -3.77 -16.69 5.87
N VAL A 29 -4.47 -15.55 5.93
CA VAL A 29 -5.86 -15.50 6.43
C VAL A 29 -6.76 -16.49 5.69
N SER A 30 -6.74 -16.50 4.36
CA SER A 30 -7.55 -17.42 3.55
C SER A 30 -7.19 -18.89 3.78
N ALA A 31 -5.89 -19.20 3.93
CA ALA A 31 -5.42 -20.56 4.19
C ALA A 31 -5.80 -21.03 5.61
N ALA A 32 -5.67 -20.14 6.59
CA ALA A 32 -6.05 -20.39 7.98
C ALA A 32 -7.56 -20.65 8.11
N LEU A 33 -8.41 -19.86 7.44
CA LEU A 33 -9.86 -20.03 7.50
C LEU A 33 -10.37 -21.30 6.82
N ARG A 34 -9.63 -21.82 5.83
CA ARG A 34 -9.94 -23.08 5.15
C ARG A 34 -9.33 -24.30 5.83
N ASN A 35 -8.54 -24.10 6.88
CA ASN A 35 -7.95 -25.18 7.63
C ASN A 35 -9.05 -25.92 8.42
N PRO A 36 -9.17 -27.26 8.29
CA PRO A 36 -10.25 -28.01 8.95
C PRO A 36 -10.17 -28.00 10.48
N PHE A 37 -9.00 -27.64 11.04
CA PHE A 37 -8.77 -27.54 12.49
C PHE A 37 -9.06 -26.13 13.04
N VAL A 38 -9.38 -25.16 12.18
CA VAL A 38 -9.74 -23.81 12.60
C VAL A 38 -11.27 -23.66 12.59
N ASN A 39 -11.84 -23.28 13.72
CA ASN A 39 -13.27 -22.95 13.79
C ASN A 39 -13.53 -21.56 13.15
N SER A 40 -13.57 -21.53 11.82
CA SER A 40 -13.77 -20.31 11.03
C SER A 40 -15.13 -19.65 11.28
N SER A 41 -16.15 -20.40 11.71
CA SER A 41 -17.48 -19.84 12.01
C SER A 41 -17.45 -18.81 13.13
N ARG A 42 -16.57 -18.99 14.13
CA ARG A 42 -16.38 -18.03 15.23
C ARG A 42 -15.76 -16.71 14.74
N LEU A 43 -14.88 -16.76 13.74
CA LEU A 43 -14.18 -15.59 13.19
C LEU A 43 -15.01 -14.87 12.13
N LEU A 44 -15.72 -15.62 11.30
CA LEU A 44 -16.51 -15.09 10.18
C LEU A 44 -17.92 -14.69 10.58
N GLY A 45 -18.40 -15.12 11.76
CA GLY A 45 -19.76 -14.89 12.21
C GLY A 45 -20.75 -15.46 11.20
N ARG A 46 -21.53 -14.58 10.55
CA ARG A 46 -22.52 -14.95 9.53
C ARG A 46 -21.98 -14.99 8.09
N LEU A 47 -20.72 -14.62 7.87
CA LEU A 47 -20.13 -14.62 6.53
C LEU A 47 -19.81 -16.05 6.08
N PRO A 48 -20.39 -16.57 4.99
CA PRO A 48 -20.06 -17.89 4.50
C PRO A 48 -18.59 -18.00 4.08
N LEU A 49 -17.92 -19.13 4.37
CA LEU A 49 -16.52 -19.36 4.03
C LEU A 49 -16.24 -19.22 2.51
N THR A 50 -17.21 -19.58 1.67
CA THR A 50 -17.15 -19.44 0.20
C THR A 50 -17.09 -17.97 -0.26
N LYS A 51 -17.61 -17.04 0.55
CA LYS A 51 -17.59 -15.60 0.30
C LYS A 51 -16.45 -14.88 1.02
N ALA A 52 -15.74 -15.56 1.93
CA ALA A 52 -14.64 -15.03 2.72
C ALA A 52 -13.35 -14.91 1.88
N THR A 53 -13.39 -14.06 0.85
CA THR A 53 -12.25 -13.77 -0.01
C THR A 53 -11.31 -12.78 0.68
N GLN A 54 -10.03 -12.79 0.29
CA GLN A 54 -9.06 -11.82 0.79
C GLN A 54 -9.51 -10.37 0.56
N GLN A 55 -10.14 -10.09 -0.59
CA GLN A 55 -10.66 -8.76 -0.94
C GLN A 55 -11.73 -8.28 0.04
N LEU A 56 -12.54 -9.20 0.60
CA LEU A 56 -13.57 -8.86 1.58
C LEU A 56 -13.00 -8.80 3.00
N LEU A 57 -12.14 -9.75 3.35
CA LEU A 57 -11.63 -9.91 4.70
C LEU A 57 -10.55 -8.88 5.05
N PHE A 58 -9.66 -8.57 4.11
CA PHE A 58 -8.55 -7.65 4.35
C PHE A 58 -9.03 -6.27 4.83
N PRO A 59 -9.91 -5.54 4.12
CA PRO A 59 -10.32 -4.22 4.58
C PRO A 59 -11.00 -4.29 5.96
N PHE A 60 -11.86 -5.29 6.19
CA PHE A 60 -12.51 -5.47 7.48
C PHE A 60 -11.52 -5.72 8.63
N LEU A 61 -10.64 -6.70 8.48
CA LEU A 61 -9.63 -7.02 9.50
C LEU A 61 -8.64 -5.87 9.70
N PHE A 62 -8.26 -5.20 8.61
CA PHE A 62 -7.36 -4.07 8.66
C PHE A 62 -7.97 -2.94 9.49
N GLU A 63 -9.20 -2.52 9.17
CA GLU A 63 -9.87 -1.45 9.89
C GLU A 63 -10.19 -1.84 11.34
N LEU A 64 -10.40 -3.13 11.64
CA LEU A 64 -10.60 -3.58 13.02
C LEU A 64 -9.31 -3.50 13.86
N LEU A 65 -8.19 -3.97 13.30
CA LEU A 65 -6.94 -4.16 14.05
C LEU A 65 -6.03 -2.93 14.03
N PHE A 66 -6.00 -2.20 12.92
CA PHE A 66 -5.09 -1.08 12.72
C PHE A 66 -5.87 0.22 12.77
N LYS A 67 -5.74 0.92 13.90
CA LYS A 67 -6.25 2.28 14.05
C LYS A 67 -5.11 3.27 13.84
N PRO A 68 -5.26 4.26 12.94
CA PRO A 68 -4.22 5.25 12.73
C PRO A 68 -4.02 6.06 14.02
N THR A 69 -2.78 6.42 14.30
CA THR A 69 -2.48 7.35 15.41
C THR A 69 -3.07 8.73 15.09
N ARG A 70 -3.14 9.61 16.09
CA ARG A 70 -3.60 10.99 15.89
C ARG A 70 -2.79 11.72 14.81
N VAL A 71 -1.47 11.52 14.79
CA VAL A 71 -0.58 12.17 13.82
C VAL A 71 -0.87 11.72 12.39
N VAL A 72 -1.02 10.40 12.17
CA VAL A 72 -1.38 9.85 10.86
C VAL A 72 -2.77 10.33 10.44
N SER A 73 -3.75 10.26 11.35
CA SER A 73 -5.12 10.71 11.08
C SER A 73 -5.18 12.18 10.67
N GLN A 74 -4.43 13.05 11.36
CA GLN A 74 -4.33 14.46 11.00
C GLN A 74 -3.69 14.69 9.63
N GLY A 75 -2.68 13.90 9.27
CA GLY A 75 -2.07 13.93 7.94
C GLY A 75 -3.05 13.55 6.84
N VAL A 76 -3.84 12.48 7.05
CA VAL A 76 -4.88 12.03 6.13
C VAL A 76 -5.97 13.10 5.98
N GLU A 77 -6.51 13.57 7.09
CA GLU A 77 -7.56 14.61 7.12
C GLU A 77 -7.13 15.89 6.42
N LYS A 78 -5.86 16.31 6.56
CA LYS A 78 -5.34 17.48 5.86
C LYS A 78 -5.48 17.36 4.35
N ILE A 79 -5.28 16.17 3.79
CA ILE A 79 -5.43 15.92 2.36
C ILE A 79 -6.91 15.85 1.99
N LEU A 80 -7.70 15.06 2.71
CA LEU A 80 -9.13 14.85 2.43
C LEU A 80 -9.98 16.12 2.57
N ARG A 81 -9.60 17.06 3.44
CA ARG A 81 -10.30 18.34 3.63
C ARG A 81 -9.97 19.41 2.59
N THR A 82 -9.01 19.16 1.70
CA THR A 82 -8.77 20.06 0.56
C THR A 82 -10.07 20.20 -0.22
N LYS A 83 -10.46 21.39 -0.69
CA LYS A 83 -11.71 21.55 -1.44
C LYS A 83 -11.62 20.87 -2.81
N HIS A 84 -12.05 19.61 -2.90
CA HIS A 84 -12.13 18.81 -4.12
C HIS A 84 -13.33 17.86 -4.04
N LYS A 85 -13.88 17.44 -5.18
CA LYS A 85 -14.94 16.43 -5.26
C LYS A 85 -14.40 15.04 -5.55
N GLN A 86 -13.20 14.95 -6.14
CA GLN A 86 -12.58 13.68 -6.53
C GLN A 86 -11.09 13.67 -6.18
N LEU A 87 -10.64 12.56 -5.60
CA LEU A 87 -9.27 12.25 -5.29
C LEU A 87 -8.79 11.12 -6.22
N THR A 88 -7.86 11.45 -7.11
CA THR A 88 -7.17 10.47 -7.94
C THR A 88 -5.78 10.25 -7.37
N CYS A 89 -5.44 9.00 -7.13
CA CYS A 89 -4.17 8.66 -6.50
C CYS A 89 -3.21 8.02 -7.48
N LEU A 90 -2.00 8.55 -7.49
CA LEU A 90 -0.88 8.09 -8.29
C LEU A 90 0.16 7.48 -7.36
N HIS A 91 0.42 6.18 -7.50
CA HIS A 91 1.50 5.53 -6.76
C HIS A 91 2.60 5.03 -7.70
N ILE A 92 3.81 5.54 -7.51
CA ILE A 92 4.99 5.27 -8.34
C ILE A 92 6.05 4.56 -7.51
N ARG A 93 6.31 3.29 -7.81
CA ARG A 93 7.39 2.50 -7.21
C ARG A 93 8.49 2.31 -8.24
N ILE A 94 9.62 2.98 -8.11
CA ILE A 94 10.72 2.84 -9.06
C ILE A 94 11.50 1.55 -8.83
N GLY A 95 11.83 1.22 -7.58
CA GLY A 95 12.71 0.09 -7.29
C GLY A 95 13.71 0.45 -6.21
N ARG A 96 14.97 0.20 -6.54
CA ARG A 96 16.10 0.64 -5.74
C ARG A 96 15.98 2.12 -5.36
N ASN A 97 16.06 2.39 -4.07
CA ASN A 97 16.08 3.73 -3.49
C ASN A 97 17.09 3.78 -2.33
N PRO A 98 17.48 4.97 -1.81
CA PRO A 98 18.50 5.08 -0.76
C PRO A 98 18.19 4.28 0.52
N SER A 99 16.91 4.04 0.84
CA SER A 99 16.49 3.25 2.00
C SER A 99 16.33 1.75 1.70
N ASN A 100 16.33 1.36 0.43
CA ASN A 100 16.32 -0.04 -0.02
C ASN A 100 17.31 -0.24 -1.18
N PRO A 101 18.62 -0.18 -0.88
CA PRO A 101 19.67 -0.19 -1.91
C PRO A 101 19.82 -1.54 -2.62
N HIS A 102 19.31 -2.63 -2.02
CA HIS A 102 19.44 -3.98 -2.55
C HIS A 102 18.26 -4.41 -3.44
N ASP A 103 17.23 -3.57 -3.57
CA ASP A 103 16.13 -3.84 -4.49
C ASP A 103 16.66 -3.93 -5.94
N PRO A 104 16.10 -4.84 -6.77
CA PRO A 104 16.50 -4.94 -8.17
C PRO A 104 16.25 -3.65 -8.93
N VAL A 105 17.20 -3.27 -9.80
CA VAL A 105 16.94 -2.23 -10.80
C VAL A 105 15.88 -2.77 -11.77
N LYS A 106 14.88 -1.95 -12.09
CA LYS A 106 13.83 -2.28 -13.04
C LYS A 106 13.96 -1.34 -14.26
N PRO A 107 14.72 -1.72 -15.30
CA PRO A 107 14.92 -0.87 -16.48
C PRO A 107 13.61 -0.47 -17.16
N THR A 108 12.60 -1.34 -17.10
CA THR A 108 11.26 -1.08 -17.65
C THR A 108 10.51 0.05 -16.95
N ARG A 109 11.02 0.57 -15.82
CA ARG A 109 10.41 1.65 -15.03
C ARG A 109 11.06 3.02 -15.24
N ILE A 110 12.12 3.13 -16.05
CA ILE A 110 12.84 4.40 -16.28
C ILE A 110 11.89 5.50 -16.77
N ASN A 111 10.98 5.18 -17.70
CA ASN A 111 10.00 6.12 -18.26
C ASN A 111 8.59 5.96 -17.66
N MET A 112 8.44 5.27 -16.53
CA MET A 112 7.12 4.94 -15.98
C MET A 112 6.38 6.20 -15.53
N THR A 113 7.03 7.12 -14.83
CA THR A 113 6.42 8.39 -14.39
C THR A 113 5.84 9.14 -15.57
N ARG A 114 6.64 9.34 -16.63
CA ARG A 114 6.19 10.03 -17.84
C ARG A 114 4.99 9.34 -18.49
N LYS A 115 5.02 8.02 -18.64
CA LYS A 115 3.90 7.25 -19.19
C LYS A 115 2.63 7.36 -18.34
N MET A 116 2.75 7.45 -17.03
CA MET A 116 1.63 7.69 -16.13
C MET A 116 1.06 9.09 -16.28
N LEU A 117 1.92 10.11 -16.46
CA LEU A 117 1.49 11.48 -16.76
C LEU A 117 0.78 11.57 -18.11
N ASP A 118 1.36 10.98 -19.16
CA ASP A 118 0.76 10.95 -20.50
C ASP A 118 -0.62 10.26 -20.45
N PHE A 119 -0.75 9.16 -19.70
CA PHE A 119 -2.05 8.50 -19.50
C PHE A 119 -3.07 9.40 -18.79
N LEU A 120 -2.67 10.14 -17.75
CA LEU A 120 -3.57 11.08 -17.07
C LEU A 120 -3.96 12.25 -17.97
N TYR A 121 -3.06 12.70 -18.83
CA TYR A 121 -3.33 13.69 -19.87
C TYR A 121 -4.36 13.20 -20.88
N ASP A 122 -4.19 11.98 -21.39
CA ASP A 122 -5.12 11.35 -22.34
C ASP A 122 -6.48 10.96 -21.72
N ASN A 123 -6.58 10.98 -20.39
CA ASN A 123 -7.79 10.60 -19.64
C ASN A 123 -8.22 11.74 -18.70
N PRO A 124 -8.73 12.86 -19.24
CA PRO A 124 -8.98 14.09 -18.46
C PRO A 124 -9.98 13.93 -17.32
N CYS A 125 -10.91 12.98 -17.42
CA CYS A 125 -11.84 12.65 -16.32
C CYS A 125 -11.15 12.10 -15.06
N LEU A 126 -9.86 11.74 -15.13
CA LEU A 126 -9.07 11.28 -14.00
C LEU A 126 -8.24 12.41 -13.36
N ALA A 127 -7.96 13.52 -14.05
CA ALA A 127 -6.96 14.49 -13.60
C ALA A 127 -7.27 15.97 -13.87
N TRP A 128 -8.16 16.29 -14.80
CA TRP A 128 -8.33 17.63 -15.35
C TRP A 128 -9.73 18.21 -15.15
N THR A 129 -10.53 17.63 -14.26
CA THR A 129 -11.77 18.30 -13.80
C THR A 129 -11.39 19.34 -12.74
N GLU A 130 -12.02 20.52 -12.74
CA GLU A 130 -11.75 21.59 -11.76
C GLU A 130 -11.84 21.14 -10.29
N ASP A 131 -12.56 20.05 -10.03
CA ASP A 131 -12.74 19.47 -8.70
C ASP A 131 -11.88 18.22 -8.40
N THR A 132 -10.87 17.89 -9.22
CA THR A 132 -9.99 16.73 -8.96
C THR A 132 -8.68 17.13 -8.28
N LEU A 133 -8.33 16.42 -7.21
CA LEU A 133 -7.02 16.45 -6.54
C LEU A 133 -6.22 15.19 -6.90
N ILE A 134 -4.99 15.38 -7.37
CA ILE A 134 -4.00 14.33 -7.63
C ILE A 134 -3.14 14.12 -6.38
N PHE A 135 -3.34 13.00 -5.70
CA PHE A 135 -2.43 12.60 -4.63
C PHE A 135 -1.29 11.75 -5.19
N VAL A 136 -0.05 12.11 -4.86
CA VAL A 136 1.15 11.40 -5.35
C VAL A 136 1.88 10.75 -4.19
N SER A 137 2.12 9.44 -4.31
CA SER A 137 2.98 8.67 -3.40
C SER A 137 4.06 7.97 -4.20
N SER A 138 5.33 8.12 -3.80
CA SER A 138 6.45 7.54 -4.51
C SER A 138 7.63 7.26 -3.59
N ASP A 139 8.40 6.22 -3.93
CA ASP A 139 9.70 5.92 -3.31
C ASP A 139 10.88 6.68 -3.98
N SER A 140 10.56 7.52 -4.97
CA SER A 140 11.50 8.35 -5.72
C SER A 140 11.08 9.82 -5.66
N ASP A 141 11.93 10.63 -5.03
CA ASP A 141 11.78 12.09 -4.98
C ASP A 141 11.76 12.71 -6.39
N GLN A 142 12.49 12.11 -7.34
CA GLN A 142 12.51 12.57 -8.72
C GLN A 142 11.13 12.40 -9.37
N ALA A 143 10.46 11.28 -9.14
CA ALA A 143 9.11 11.06 -9.67
C ALA A 143 8.10 12.03 -9.04
N VAL A 144 8.21 12.34 -7.75
CA VAL A 144 7.37 13.36 -7.09
C VAL A 144 7.61 14.74 -7.73
N LYS A 145 8.88 15.13 -7.91
CA LYS A 145 9.27 16.41 -8.54
C LYS A 145 8.85 16.52 -10.00
N GLU A 146 8.64 15.41 -10.70
CA GLU A 146 8.11 15.39 -12.05
C GLU A 146 6.60 15.57 -12.08
N VAL A 147 5.87 14.94 -11.14
CA VAL A 147 4.40 14.97 -11.12
C VAL A 147 3.85 16.29 -10.58
N LEU A 148 4.38 16.81 -9.46
CA LEU A 148 3.78 17.99 -8.82
C LEU A 148 3.73 19.22 -9.74
N PRO A 149 4.79 19.58 -10.48
CA PRO A 149 4.74 20.71 -11.41
C PRO A 149 3.82 20.47 -12.62
N TYR A 150 3.51 19.21 -12.94
CA TYR A 150 2.58 18.87 -14.01
C TYR A 150 1.13 19.24 -13.63
N PHE A 151 0.82 19.28 -12.34
CA PHE A 151 -0.49 19.61 -11.77
C PHE A 151 -0.35 20.65 -10.64
N PRO A 152 0.09 21.88 -10.95
CA PRO A 152 0.61 22.81 -9.94
C PRO A 152 -0.41 23.24 -8.89
N ASN A 153 -1.69 23.27 -9.25
CA ASN A 153 -2.79 23.69 -8.36
C ASN A 153 -3.69 22.53 -7.91
N SER A 154 -3.46 21.34 -8.45
CA SER A 154 -4.34 20.18 -8.27
C SER A 154 -3.56 18.92 -7.90
N SER A 155 -2.36 19.06 -7.34
CA SER A 155 -1.62 17.92 -6.81
C SER A 155 -1.03 18.16 -5.42
N ILE A 156 -0.88 17.07 -4.68
CA ILE A 156 -0.33 17.06 -3.34
C ILE A 156 0.40 15.75 -3.05
N THR A 157 1.33 15.78 -2.12
CA THR A 157 2.01 14.61 -1.57
C THR A 157 2.21 14.79 -0.07
N VAL A 158 2.39 13.69 0.67
CA VAL A 158 2.89 13.79 2.05
C VAL A 158 4.40 14.08 1.99
N PRO A 159 4.89 15.17 2.61
CA PRO A 159 6.30 15.51 2.55
C PRO A 159 7.24 14.45 3.15
N GLY A 160 8.46 14.41 2.62
CA GLY A 160 9.54 13.53 3.09
C GLY A 160 9.75 12.30 2.21
N PRO A 161 10.76 11.47 2.49
CA PRO A 161 11.01 10.24 1.74
C PRO A 161 10.22 9.05 2.31
N ILE A 162 9.85 8.10 1.44
CA ILE A 162 9.46 6.75 1.87
C ILE A 162 10.71 6.01 2.32
N ILE A 163 10.65 5.39 3.50
CA ILE A 163 11.78 4.67 4.10
C ILE A 163 11.40 3.23 4.46
N HIS A 164 12.38 2.34 4.36
CA HIS A 164 12.27 0.95 4.82
C HIS A 164 12.79 0.82 6.25
N ILE A 165 11.88 0.75 7.22
CA ILE A 165 12.20 0.72 8.66
C ILE A 165 12.73 -0.64 9.15
N ASP A 166 12.58 -1.68 8.34
CA ASP A 166 13.11 -3.03 8.56
C ASP A 166 14.59 -3.16 8.17
N HIS A 167 15.08 -2.24 7.35
CA HIS A 167 16.47 -2.19 6.87
C HIS A 167 17.37 -1.24 7.67
N VAL A 168 16.95 -0.81 8.87
CA VAL A 168 17.71 0.17 9.68
C VAL A 168 19.11 -0.41 9.97
N ASN A 169 20.12 0.23 9.39
CA ASN A 169 21.50 -0.14 9.60
C ASN A 169 21.83 0.07 11.09
N LYS A 170 22.10 -1.01 11.83
CA LYS A 170 22.39 -0.98 13.27
C LYS A 170 23.54 -0.02 13.63
N LYS A 171 24.44 0.30 12.68
CA LYS A 171 25.53 1.26 12.86
C LYS A 171 25.12 2.73 12.70
N GLN A 172 23.96 3.00 12.10
CA GLN A 172 23.36 4.34 11.92
C GLN A 172 22.19 4.57 12.88
N ALA A 173 22.18 3.94 14.05
CA ALA A 173 21.14 4.16 15.06
C ALA A 173 21.42 5.42 15.91
N ARG A 174 21.87 6.53 15.28
CA ARG A 174 22.00 7.80 16.01
C ARG A 174 20.61 8.41 16.22
N LYS A 175 20.44 9.26 17.24
CA LYS A 175 19.15 9.89 17.58
C LYS A 175 18.48 10.57 16.37
N HIS A 176 19.27 11.23 15.52
CA HIS A 176 18.77 11.88 14.30
C HIS A 176 18.20 10.89 13.27
N ASP A 177 18.81 9.71 13.15
CA ASP A 177 18.31 8.64 12.28
C ASP A 177 17.01 8.06 12.82
N ARG A 178 16.82 8.01 14.15
CA ARG A 178 15.55 7.59 14.77
C ARG A 178 14.40 8.54 14.45
N GLU A 179 14.61 9.85 14.55
CA GLU A 179 13.58 10.86 14.22
C GLU A 179 13.21 10.80 12.74
N LYS A 180 14.21 10.69 11.86
CA LYS A 180 14.01 10.47 10.42
C LYS A 180 13.22 9.19 10.15
N ASN A 181 13.53 8.12 10.88
CA ASN A 181 12.83 6.85 10.75
C ASN A 181 11.38 6.90 11.23
N CYS A 182 11.11 7.62 12.31
CA CYS A 182 9.72 7.86 12.74
C CYS A 182 8.98 8.71 11.71
N ALA A 183 9.59 9.78 11.19
CA ALA A 183 8.96 10.67 10.22
C ALA A 183 8.61 9.93 8.92
N GLY A 184 9.52 9.11 8.40
CA GLY A 184 9.25 8.34 7.19
C GLY A 184 8.23 7.21 7.41
N LEU A 185 8.16 6.60 8.60
CA LEU A 185 7.07 5.68 8.94
C LEU A 185 5.72 6.40 8.96
N ILE A 186 5.64 7.57 9.61
CA ILE A 186 4.42 8.38 9.63
C ILE A 186 4.00 8.76 8.21
N LYS A 187 4.95 9.14 7.35
CA LYS A 187 4.70 9.40 5.94
C LYS A 187 4.09 8.18 5.24
N VAL A 188 4.75 7.02 5.31
CA VAL A 188 4.30 5.77 4.65
C VAL A 188 2.91 5.36 5.12
N LEU A 189 2.63 5.46 6.43
CA LEU A 189 1.30 5.18 6.96
C LEU A 189 0.29 6.19 6.42
N THR A 190 0.60 7.49 6.43
CA THR A 190 -0.31 8.52 5.91
C THR A 190 -0.61 8.28 4.43
N ASP A 191 0.41 8.01 3.61
CA ASP A 191 0.24 7.64 2.20
C ASP A 191 -0.67 6.42 2.05
N PHE A 192 -0.44 5.37 2.83
CA PHE A 192 -1.23 4.14 2.80
C PHE A 192 -2.71 4.40 3.11
N TYR A 193 -2.97 5.25 4.11
CA TYR A 193 -4.33 5.61 4.47
C TYR A 193 -5.00 6.40 3.35
N VAL A 194 -4.35 7.44 2.83
CA VAL A 194 -4.87 8.29 1.74
C VAL A 194 -5.15 7.46 0.48
N LEU A 195 -4.24 6.56 0.10
CA LEU A 195 -4.42 5.67 -1.06
C LEU A 195 -5.69 4.80 -0.98
N GLY A 196 -6.16 4.50 0.23
CA GLY A 196 -7.40 3.74 0.46
C GLY A 196 -8.68 4.56 0.32
N GLU A 197 -8.60 5.90 0.25
CA GLU A 197 -9.75 6.81 0.18
C GLU A 197 -10.03 7.32 -1.25
N CYS A 198 -9.19 6.96 -2.22
CA CYS A 198 -9.25 7.53 -3.56
C CYS A 198 -10.40 6.95 -4.40
N GLN A 199 -11.02 7.79 -5.22
CA GLN A 199 -12.07 7.36 -6.15
C GLN A 199 -11.47 6.74 -7.43
N ALA A 200 -10.24 7.12 -7.81
CA ALA A 200 -9.49 6.49 -8.89
C ALA A 200 -8.04 6.25 -8.45
N THR A 201 -7.43 5.18 -8.94
CA THR A 201 -6.04 4.84 -8.61
C THR A 201 -5.26 4.43 -9.85
N LEU A 202 -4.06 4.99 -10.00
CA LEU A 202 -3.09 4.64 -11.02
C LEU A 202 -1.80 4.18 -10.33
N LEU A 203 -1.54 2.87 -10.39
CA LEU A 203 -0.54 2.23 -9.55
C LEU A 203 0.55 1.55 -10.38
N SER A 204 1.81 1.70 -9.97
CA SER A 204 2.85 0.73 -10.32
C SER A 204 2.69 -0.56 -9.49
N TYR A 205 3.21 -1.68 -9.95
CA TYR A 205 3.20 -2.94 -9.17
C TYR A 205 4.04 -2.81 -7.89
N SER A 206 3.36 -2.76 -6.74
CA SER A 206 3.92 -2.67 -5.39
C SER A 206 2.93 -3.27 -4.38
N GLY A 207 3.41 -4.12 -3.47
CA GLY A 207 2.57 -4.67 -2.41
C GLY A 207 1.90 -3.58 -1.58
N PHE A 208 2.64 -2.51 -1.26
CA PHE A 208 2.14 -1.34 -0.52
C PHE A 208 0.87 -0.75 -1.14
N SER A 209 0.90 -0.43 -2.44
CA SER A 209 -0.24 0.23 -3.09
C SER A 209 -1.39 -0.73 -3.39
N ILE A 210 -1.09 -2.01 -3.66
CA ILE A 210 -2.11 -3.05 -3.82
C ILE A 210 -2.94 -3.18 -2.53
N TRP A 211 -2.27 -3.28 -1.38
CA TRP A 211 -2.95 -3.38 -0.08
C TRP A 211 -3.68 -2.10 0.30
N ALA A 212 -3.10 -0.94 0.06
CA ALA A 212 -3.78 0.33 0.30
C ALA A 212 -5.07 0.43 -0.52
N ASN A 213 -5.00 0.07 -1.81
CA ASN A 213 -6.15 0.08 -2.72
C ASN A 213 -7.23 -0.95 -2.33
N GLN A 214 -6.86 -2.08 -1.71
CA GLN A 214 -7.83 -3.05 -1.17
C GLN A 214 -8.67 -2.49 0.00
N ARG A 215 -8.28 -1.36 0.61
CA ARG A 215 -9.10 -0.69 1.64
C ARG A 215 -10.32 0.03 1.07
N ARG A 216 -10.30 0.38 -0.22
CA ARG A 216 -11.42 1.06 -0.88
C ARG A 216 -12.66 0.18 -0.86
N THR A 217 -13.84 0.78 -0.74
CA THR A 217 -15.12 0.05 -0.81
C THR A 217 -15.26 -0.75 -2.11
N ASN A 218 -14.82 -0.18 -3.24
CA ASN A 218 -14.80 -0.82 -4.56
C ASN A 218 -13.38 -0.81 -5.11
N PRO A 219 -12.50 -1.75 -4.70
CA PRO A 219 -11.06 -1.68 -4.98
C PRO A 219 -10.72 -1.84 -6.47
N ASN A 220 -11.64 -2.43 -7.25
CA ASN A 220 -11.49 -2.61 -8.69
C ASN A 220 -12.10 -1.46 -9.51
N ASP A 221 -12.85 -0.55 -8.89
CA ASP A 221 -13.41 0.59 -9.61
C ASP A 221 -12.31 1.61 -9.92
N LYS A 222 -12.30 2.12 -11.16
CA LYS A 222 -11.29 3.06 -11.70
C LYS A 222 -9.84 2.74 -11.26
N LEU A 223 -9.51 1.45 -11.24
CA LEU A 223 -8.17 0.95 -10.94
C LEU A 223 -7.40 0.76 -12.25
N PHE A 224 -6.26 1.44 -12.34
CA PHE A 224 -5.32 1.36 -13.44
C PHE A 224 -3.95 0.95 -12.92
N MET A 225 -3.27 0.08 -13.67
CA MET A 225 -1.94 -0.40 -13.31
C MET A 225 -0.96 -0.27 -14.47
N TYR A 226 0.25 0.15 -14.15
CA TYR A 226 1.39 0.05 -15.06
C TYR A 226 1.84 -1.41 -15.15
N ASP A 227 1.78 -2.00 -16.34
CA ASP A 227 2.31 -3.35 -16.62
C ASP A 227 3.79 -3.23 -17.01
N ASP A 228 4.67 -3.63 -16.09
CA ASP A 228 6.13 -3.58 -16.28
C ASP A 228 6.62 -4.34 -17.53
N ARG A 229 5.87 -5.36 -17.99
CA ARG A 229 6.27 -6.19 -19.15
C ARG A 229 5.93 -5.51 -20.46
N LEU A 230 4.79 -4.83 -20.51
CA LEU A 230 4.30 -4.17 -21.72
C LEU A 230 4.73 -2.69 -21.78
N GLY A 231 5.14 -2.13 -20.64
CA GLY A 231 5.40 -0.71 -20.50
C GLY A 231 4.17 0.15 -20.83
N LYS A 232 2.98 -0.33 -20.47
CA LYS A 232 1.68 0.30 -20.76
C LYS A 232 0.80 0.30 -19.51
N ILE A 233 -0.15 1.22 -19.47
CA ILE A 233 -1.16 1.29 -18.43
C ILE A 233 -2.41 0.57 -18.90
N LYS A 234 -2.99 -0.25 -18.03
CA LYS A 234 -4.23 -0.98 -18.28
C LYS A 234 -5.17 -0.87 -17.11
N ARG A 235 -6.48 -0.96 -17.38
CA ARG A 235 -7.45 -1.22 -16.32
C ARG A 235 -7.13 -2.58 -15.67
N ALA A 236 -7.13 -2.62 -14.36
CA ALA A 236 -6.82 -3.84 -13.62
C ALA A 236 -8.02 -4.32 -12.80
N LYS A 237 -7.95 -5.60 -12.42
CA LYS A 237 -8.80 -6.22 -11.42
C LYS A 237 -7.87 -6.99 -10.49
N MET A 238 -7.98 -6.73 -9.19
CA MET A 238 -7.36 -7.51 -8.13
C MET A 238 -8.28 -8.65 -7.72
#